data_AF-A0A3B0VCE3-F1
#
_entry.id   AF-A0A3B0VCE3-F1
#
_cell.length_a   1.000
_cell.length_b   1.000
_cell.length_c   1.000
_cell.angle_alpha   90.00
_cell.angle_beta   90.00
_cell.angle_gamma   90.00
#
_symmetry.space_group_name_H-M   'P 1'
#
loop_
_entity.id
_entity.type
_entity.pdbx_description
1 polymer ?
#
loop_
_entity_poly.entity_id
_entity_poly.type
_entity_poly.pdbx_seq_one_letter_code
_entity_poly.pdbx_strand_id
1 'polypeptide(L)' 'MKQSISHSRTEETPEAKARWFQSLSLTERMELLCMYTDMILSANPTILESKDAKPIAGRVRVLSKASR' A
#
# COMPACT_ATOMS: atom_id res chain seq x y z
N MET A 1 32.27 -17.00 8.09
CA MET A 1 31.92 -16.20 6.89
C MET A 1 31.41 -14.84 7.38
N LYS A 2 31.98 -13.73 6.92
CA LYS A 2 31.45 -12.39 7.27
C LYS A 2 30.26 -12.10 6.37
N GLN A 3 29.07 -11.96 6.94
CA GLN A 3 27.88 -11.52 6.21
C GLN A 3 28.04 -10.02 5.92
N SER A 4 27.93 -9.62 4.65
CA SER A 4 27.90 -8.23 4.22
C SER A 4 26.53 -7.92 3.64
N ILE A 5 25.90 -6.85 4.11
CA ILE A 5 24.63 -6.38 3.55
C ILE A 5 24.94 -5.61 2.27
N SER A 6 24.34 -6.01 1.15
CA SER A 6 24.37 -5.28 -0.13
C SER A 6 23.07 -4.50 -0.29
N HIS A 7 23.18 -3.24 -0.73
CA HIS A 7 22.02 -2.42 -1.09
C HIS A 7 22.25 -1.85 -2.49
N SER A 8 21.90 -2.62 -3.53
CA SER A 8 21.92 -2.13 -4.91
C SER A 8 20.50 -1.92 -5.44
N ARG A 9 20.24 -0.76 -6.04
CA ARG A 9 18.98 -0.48 -6.73
C ARG A 9 18.75 -1.41 -7.93
N THR A 10 19.81 -2.01 -8.49
CA THR A 10 19.68 -2.99 -9.57
C THR A 10 19.06 -4.29 -9.11
N GLU A 11 19.09 -4.58 -7.81
CA GLU A 11 18.48 -5.77 -7.20
C GLU A 11 16.99 -5.53 -6.85
N GLU A 12 16.51 -4.28 -6.93
CA GLU A 12 15.13 -3.88 -6.65
C GLU A 12 14.18 -4.13 -7.85
N THR A 13 14.18 -5.36 -8.38
CA THR A 13 13.29 -5.69 -9.50
C THR A 13 11.82 -5.72 -9.07
N PRO A 14 10.86 -5.50 -9.99
CA PRO A 14 9.43 -5.63 -9.68
C PRO A 14 9.08 -6.99 -9.05
N GLU A 15 9.71 -8.08 -9.50
CA GLU A 15 9.49 -9.44 -9.00
C GLU A 15 10.05 -9.62 -7.59
N ALA A 16 11.20 -8.99 -7.28
CA ALA A 16 11.75 -9.00 -5.94
C ALA A 16 10.84 -8.22 -4.97
N LYS A 17 10.35 -7.03 -5.37
CA LYS A 17 9.41 -6.24 -4.57
C LYS A 17 8.07 -6.96 -4.37
N ALA A 18 7.57 -7.63 -5.41
CA ALA A 18 6.34 -8.41 -5.33
C ALA A 18 6.50 -9.58 -4.33
N ARG A 19 7.61 -10.32 -4.39
CA ARG A 19 7.90 -11.41 -3.43
C ARG A 19 8.03 -10.89 -2.00
N TRP A 20 8.74 -9.78 -1.81
CA TRP A 20 8.84 -9.12 -0.51
C TRP A 20 7.46 -8.71 0.02
N PHE A 21 6.64 -8.02 -0.78
CA PHE A 21 5.30 -7.61 -0.35
C PHE A 21 4.39 -8.80 -0.05
N GLN A 22 4.52 -9.89 -0.82
CA GLN A 22 3.79 -11.13 -0.58
C GLN A 22 4.19 -11.83 0.73
N SER A 23 5.42 -11.65 1.21
CA SER A 23 5.84 -12.21 2.51
C SER A 23 5.24 -11.50 3.72
N LEU A 24 4.67 -10.30 3.55
CA LEU A 24 4.01 -9.55 4.62
C LEU A 24 2.66 -10.17 4.99
N SER A 25 2.34 -10.17 6.29
CA SER A 25 1.02 -10.47 6.81
C SER A 25 -0.02 -9.44 6.36
N LEU A 26 -1.31 -9.77 6.51
CA LEU A 26 -2.38 -8.83 6.18
C LEU A 26 -2.25 -7.51 6.96
N THR A 27 -1.94 -7.58 8.26
CA THR A 27 -1.76 -6.41 9.12
C THR A 27 -0.62 -5.52 8.62
N GLU A 28 0.55 -6.09 8.34
CA GLU A 28 1.71 -5.33 7.84
C GLU A 28 1.42 -4.70 6.48
N ARG A 29 0.67 -5.38 5.60
CA ARG A 29 0.23 -4.79 4.32
C ARG A 29 -0.70 -3.60 4.53
N MET A 30 -1.60 -3.68 5.50
CA MET A 30 -2.50 -2.56 5.85
C MET A 30 -1.75 -1.39 6.46
N GLU A 31 -0.78 -1.65 7.34
CA GLU A 31 0.10 -0.63 7.90
C GLU A 31 0.91 0.08 6.81
N LEU A 32 1.48 -0.68 5.87
CA LEU A 32 2.21 -0.13 4.73
C LEU A 32 1.30 0.75 3.85
N LEU A 33 0.07 0.30 3.59
CA LEU A 33 -0.93 1.08 2.85
C LEU A 33 -1.24 2.41 3.55
N CYS A 34 -1.49 2.39 4.86
CA CYS A 34 -1.75 3.61 5.64
C CYS A 34 -0.54 4.54 5.59
N MET A 35 0.67 4.03 5.86
CA MET A 35 1.91 4.82 5.87
C MET A 35 2.14 5.53 4.52
N TYR A 36 1.99 4.82 3.39
CA TYR A 36 2.13 5.46 2.09
C TYR A 36 1.02 6.45 1.78
N THR A 37 -0.21 6.18 2.22
CA THR A 37 -1.33 7.11 2.06
C THR A 37 -1.07 8.40 2.83
N ASP A 38 -0.66 8.30 4.10
CA ASP A 38 -0.34 9.45 4.95
C ASP A 38 0.82 10.27 4.38
N MET A 39 1.87 9.60 3.88
CA MET A 39 2.98 10.26 3.21
C MET A 39 2.52 11.05 1.98
N ILE A 40 1.69 10.45 1.13
CA ILE A 40 1.17 11.10 -0.08
C ILE A 40 0.26 12.28 0.28
N LEU A 41 -0.65 12.12 1.24
CA LEU A 41 -1.54 13.19 1.69
C LEU A 41 -0.75 14.34 2.33
N SER A 42 0.33 14.04 3.07
CA SER A 42 1.19 15.06 3.66
C SER A 42 1.96 15.84 2.60
N ALA A 43 2.43 15.17 1.55
CA ALA A 43 3.19 15.79 0.46
C ALA A 43 2.30 16.52 -0.55
N ASN A 44 1.05 16.08 -0.73
CA ASN A 44 0.10 16.64 -1.67
C ASN A 44 -1.34 16.61 -1.12
N PRO A 45 -1.71 17.59 -0.26
CA PRO A 45 -3.01 17.59 0.41
C PRO A 45 -4.21 17.68 -0.54
N THR A 46 -4.05 18.27 -1.73
CA THR A 46 -5.13 18.43 -2.72
C THR A 46 -5.34 17.20 -3.60
N ILE A 47 -4.57 16.11 -3.40
CA ILE A 47 -4.68 14.90 -4.21
C ILE A 47 -6.08 14.26 -4.15
N LEU A 48 -6.82 14.49 -3.07
CA LEU A 48 -8.20 14.03 -2.90
C LEU A 48 -9.17 14.65 -3.92
N GLU A 49 -8.83 15.80 -4.49
CA GLU A 49 -9.62 16.47 -5.52
C GLU A 49 -9.42 15.86 -6.91
N SER A 50 -8.39 15.01 -7.08
CA SER A 50 -8.12 14.32 -8.34
C SER A 50 -9.30 13.45 -8.76
N LYS A 51 -9.61 13.48 -10.06
CA LYS A 51 -10.67 12.65 -10.66
C LYS A 51 -10.51 11.15 -10.35
N ASP A 52 -9.26 10.69 -10.22
CA ASP A 52 -8.93 9.27 -10.03
C ASP A 52 -8.80 8.90 -8.54
N ALA A 53 -8.88 9.86 -7.62
CA ALA A 53 -8.86 9.63 -6.17
C ALA A 53 -10.23 9.24 -5.62
N LYS A 54 -11.30 9.42 -6.40
CA LYS A 54 -12.67 9.08 -5.99
C LYS A 54 -12.96 7.60 -6.28
N PRO A 55 -13.51 6.84 -5.32
CA PRO A 55 -13.90 5.47 -5.57
C PRO A 55 -14.98 5.41 -6.65
N ILE A 56 -14.85 4.46 -7.58
CA ILE A 56 -15.91 4.19 -8.56
C ILE A 56 -17.12 3.67 -7.81
N ALA A 57 -18.27 4.32 -8.00
CA ALA A 57 -19.52 3.95 -7.35
C ALA A 57 -19.80 2.45 -7.52
N GLY A 58 -20.06 1.76 -6.41
CA GLY A 58 -20.41 0.33 -6.39
C GLY A 58 -19.25 -0.67 -6.37
N ARG A 59 -17.98 -0.25 -6.45
CA ARG A 59 -16.82 -1.19 -6.39
C ARG A 59 -16.53 -1.75 -5.00
N VAL A 60 -16.77 -0.97 -3.95
CA VAL A 60 -16.63 -1.44 -2.57
C VAL A 60 -18.02 -1.44 -1.94
N ARG A 61 -18.57 -2.63 -1.72
CA ARG A 61 -19.83 -2.81 -0.99
C ARG A 61 -19.50 -3.24 0.43
N VAL A 62 -19.60 -2.31 1.37
CA VAL A 62 -19.51 -2.62 2.80
C VAL A 62 -20.83 -3.26 3.20
N LEU A 63 -20.79 -4.53 3.59
CA LEU A 63 -21.95 -5.24 4.13
C LEU A 63 -22.02 -4.98 5.64
N SER A 64 -23.04 -4.28 6.10
CA SER A 64 -23.37 -4.20 7.53
C SER A 64 -24.37 -5.29 7.90
N LYS A 65 -24.29 -5.79 9.13
CA LYS A 65 -25.27 -6.74 9.66
C LYS A 65 -26.60 -5.99 9.78
N ALA A 66 -27.69 -6.56 9.26
CA ALA A 66 -29.03 -6.01 9.48
C ALA A 66 -29.30 -5.98 10.99
N SER A 67 -29.49 -4.78 11.56
CA SER A 67 -30.06 -4.65 12.89
C SER A 67 -31.49 -5.18 12.82
N ARG A 68 -31.75 -6.26 13.56
CA ARG A 68 -33.11 -6.73 13.86
C ARG A 68 -33.67 -5.92 15.02
#